data_AF-W7DBR4-F1
#
_entry.id   AF-W7DBR4-F1
#
_cell.length_a   1.000
_cell.length_b   1.000
_cell.length_c   1.000
_cell.angle_alpha   90.00
_cell.angle_beta   90.00
_cell.angle_gamma   90.00
#
_symmetry.space_group_name_H-M   'P 1'
#
loop_
_entity.id
_entity.type
_entity.pdbx_description
1 polymer ?
#
loop_
_entity_poly.entity_id
_entity_poly.type
_entity_poly.pdbx_seq_one_letter_code
_entity_poly.pdbx_strand_id
1 'polypeptide(L)'
;MNRVVKYHNDLNTIPMRKWTSEEQNFFFSIVTQARDKGTTPLIFSKEQLVDLANYSLERNKDLHTIFKNLTEKLAIMRYREQTSNSYTIMMLFQYFEAKWTDDLSDMTLEVQVSERFDYIINKLNAEFTQFELAQFTNIRSTYAKEMFKFLKQWRTIGKKRI
;
A
#
# COMPACT_ATOMS: atom_id res chain seq x y z
N MET A 1 13.94 9.68 -10.01
CA MET A 1 13.44 10.24 -8.73
C MET A 1 13.35 9.13 -7.71
N ASN A 2 13.85 9.34 -6.49
CA ASN A 2 13.84 8.31 -5.46
C ASN A 2 12.49 8.35 -4.71
N ARG A 3 11.63 7.35 -4.93
CA ARG A 3 10.28 7.28 -4.36
C ARG A 3 10.35 6.70 -2.95
N VAL A 4 10.02 7.51 -1.94
CA VAL A 4 10.06 7.10 -0.53
C VAL A 4 8.67 6.72 -0.06
N VAL A 5 8.52 5.48 0.42
CA VAL A 5 7.37 5.00 1.17
C VAL A 5 7.52 5.46 2.62
N LYS A 6 6.48 6.09 3.17
CA LYS A 6 6.43 6.50 4.58
C LYS A 6 5.00 6.38 5.09
N TYR A 7 4.80 5.71 6.21
CA TYR A 7 3.49 5.46 6.81
C TYR A 7 3.59 5.20 8.32
N HIS A 8 2.50 5.37 9.05
CA HIS A 8 2.40 5.08 10.49
C HIS A 8 2.46 3.58 10.77
N ASN A 9 3.13 3.19 11.86
CA ASN A 9 3.40 1.77 12.16
C ASN A 9 2.14 0.88 12.27
N ASP A 10 1.00 1.46 12.61
CA ASP A 10 -0.30 0.78 12.59
C ASP A 10 -0.62 0.10 11.25
N LEU A 11 -0.13 0.62 10.13
CA LEU A 11 -0.32 -0.02 8.83
C LEU A 11 0.29 -1.43 8.78
N ASN A 12 1.36 -1.69 9.54
CA ASN A 12 1.98 -3.02 9.62
C ASN A 12 1.11 -4.04 10.38
N THR A 13 0.08 -3.60 11.13
CA THR A 13 -0.87 -4.49 11.82
C THR A 13 -1.90 -5.10 10.86
N ILE A 14 -2.01 -4.55 9.65
CA ILE A 14 -3.01 -4.99 8.68
C ILE A 14 -2.51 -6.26 7.98
N PRO A 15 -3.25 -7.37 8.06
CA PRO A 15 -2.78 -8.65 7.56
C PRO A 15 -2.76 -8.69 6.02
N MET A 16 -1.55 -8.84 5.45
CA MET A 16 -1.33 -9.01 4.00
C MET A 16 -1.03 -10.48 3.60
N ARG A 17 -1.25 -11.46 4.50
CA ARG A 17 -0.88 -12.88 4.27
C ARG A 17 -1.51 -13.50 3.01
N LYS A 18 -2.71 -13.07 2.62
CA LYS A 18 -3.43 -13.56 1.43
C LYS A 18 -3.12 -12.73 0.17
N TRP A 19 -2.18 -11.80 0.25
CA TRP A 19 -1.82 -10.91 -0.85
C TRP A 19 -0.60 -11.47 -1.58
N THR A 20 -0.58 -11.34 -2.89
CA THR A 20 0.57 -11.65 -3.73
C THR A 20 1.65 -10.57 -3.59
N SER A 21 2.85 -10.88 -4.09
CA SER A 21 3.96 -9.91 -4.11
C SER A 21 3.58 -8.65 -4.91
N GLU A 22 2.90 -8.85 -6.04
CA GLU A 22 2.44 -7.81 -6.96
C GLU A 22 1.37 -6.93 -6.31
N GLU A 23 0.36 -7.52 -5.65
CA GLU A 23 -0.67 -6.75 -4.95
C GLU A 23 -0.07 -5.90 -3.82
N GLN A 24 0.91 -6.43 -3.08
CA GLN A 24 1.64 -5.63 -2.09
C GLN A 24 2.43 -4.49 -2.75
N ASN A 25 3.04 -4.71 -3.92
CA ASN A 25 3.74 -3.65 -4.66
C ASN A 25 2.79 -2.54 -5.09
N PHE A 26 1.62 -2.88 -5.65
CA PHE A 26 0.60 -1.90 -6.02
C PHE A 26 0.11 -1.14 -4.79
N PHE A 27 -0.15 -1.82 -3.68
CA PHE A 27 -0.56 -1.17 -2.44
C PHE A 27 0.44 -0.13 -1.95
N PHE A 28 1.71 -0.49 -1.80
CA PHE A 28 2.72 0.48 -1.32
C PHE A 28 3.03 1.57 -2.35
N SER A 29 2.78 1.30 -3.64
CA SER A 29 2.79 2.33 -4.69
C SER A 29 1.69 3.36 -4.48
N ILE A 30 0.45 2.91 -4.23
CA ILE A 30 -0.69 3.77 -3.93
C ILE A 30 -0.42 4.58 -2.66
N VAL A 31 0.05 3.95 -1.57
CA VAL A 31 0.41 4.63 -0.32
C VAL A 31 1.48 5.71 -0.55
N THR A 32 2.49 5.42 -1.38
CA THR A 32 3.54 6.40 -1.71
C THR A 32 2.97 7.63 -2.40
N GLN A 33 2.02 7.43 -3.32
CA GLN A 33 1.43 8.50 -4.11
C GLN A 33 0.33 9.26 -3.37
N ALA A 34 -0.34 8.60 -2.41
CA ALA A 34 -1.34 9.20 -1.54
C ALA A 34 -0.74 10.13 -0.47
N ARG A 35 0.56 10.02 -0.23
CA ARG A 35 1.24 10.88 0.72
C ARG A 35 1.15 12.34 0.31
N ASP A 36 0.87 13.18 1.31
CA ASP A 36 0.74 14.63 1.19
C ASP A 36 -0.46 15.05 0.30
N LYS A 37 -1.42 14.14 0.06
CA LYS A 37 -2.64 14.39 -0.74
C LYS A 37 -3.92 14.41 0.08
N GLY A 38 -3.83 14.17 1.39
CA GLY A 38 -4.99 14.11 2.28
C GLY A 38 -5.94 12.97 1.85
N THR A 39 -7.22 13.31 1.74
CA THR A 39 -8.31 12.42 1.29
C THR A 39 -8.77 12.71 -0.14
N THR A 40 -7.96 13.43 -0.91
CA THR A 40 -8.27 13.72 -2.32
C THR A 40 -8.28 12.40 -3.11
N PRO A 41 -9.29 12.14 -3.96
CA PRO A 41 -9.26 10.99 -4.86
C PRO A 41 -8.02 10.99 -5.74
N LEU A 42 -7.41 9.82 -5.89
CA LEU A 42 -6.23 9.60 -6.71
C LEU A 42 -6.61 8.70 -7.86
N ILE A 43 -6.37 9.17 -9.08
CA ILE A 43 -6.60 8.40 -10.30
C ILE A 43 -5.24 7.97 -10.83
N PHE A 44 -5.10 6.66 -11.00
CA PHE A 44 -3.89 6.03 -11.51
C PHE A 44 -4.15 5.40 -12.86
N SER A 45 -3.30 5.69 -13.85
CA SER A 45 -3.31 4.97 -15.13
C SER A 45 -2.61 3.61 -15.01
N LYS A 46 -2.87 2.74 -15.97
CA LYS A 46 -2.19 1.45 -16.14
C LYS A 46 -0.67 1.60 -16.12
N GLU A 47 -0.13 2.54 -16.90
CA GLU A 47 1.31 2.77 -17.04
C GLU A 47 1.92 3.21 -15.71
N GLN A 48 1.23 4.13 -15.00
CA GLN A 48 1.68 4.61 -13.70
C GLN A 48 1.76 3.47 -12.68
N LEU A 49 0.75 2.61 -12.64
CA LEU A 49 0.71 1.49 -11.69
C LEU A 49 1.77 0.45 -12.02
N VAL A 50 1.92 0.10 -13.30
CA VAL A 50 2.93 -0.84 -13.77
C VAL A 50 4.34 -0.35 -13.43
N ASP A 51 4.62 0.93 -13.69
CA ASP A 51 5.91 1.55 -13.36
C ASP A 51 6.17 1.60 -11.85
N LEU A 52 5.20 2.09 -11.06
CA LEU A 52 5.35 2.22 -9.61
C LEU A 52 5.55 0.86 -8.93
N ALA A 53 4.79 -0.16 -9.35
CA ALA A 53 4.83 -1.50 -8.77
C ALA A 53 5.99 -2.35 -9.28
N ASN A 54 6.80 -1.84 -10.22
CA ASN A 54 7.83 -2.60 -10.95
C ASN A 54 7.26 -3.89 -11.56
N TYR A 55 6.06 -3.78 -12.16
CA TYR A 55 5.35 -4.91 -12.74
C TYR A 55 5.84 -5.20 -14.15
N SER A 56 5.88 -6.47 -14.54
CA SER A 56 6.29 -6.88 -15.88
C SER A 56 5.10 -7.48 -16.64
N LEU A 57 4.63 -6.73 -17.63
CA LEU A 57 3.55 -7.15 -18.54
C LEU A 57 3.92 -8.40 -19.35
N GLU A 58 5.21 -8.60 -19.66
CA GLU A 58 5.70 -9.76 -20.40
C GLU A 58 5.61 -11.06 -19.59
N ARG A 59 5.89 -10.99 -18.29
CA ARG A 59 6.00 -12.17 -17.42
C ARG A 59 4.68 -12.55 -16.76
N ASN A 60 3.77 -11.61 -16.62
CA ASN A 60 2.52 -11.81 -15.90
C ASN A 60 1.42 -11.11 -16.71
N LYS A 61 0.60 -11.91 -17.40
CA LYS A 61 -0.35 -11.41 -18.42
C LYS A 61 -1.71 -11.04 -17.84
N ASP A 62 -1.98 -11.40 -16.59
CA ASP A 62 -3.31 -11.24 -15.99
C ASP A 62 -3.37 -10.04 -15.04
N LEU A 63 -3.05 -8.87 -15.58
CA LEU A 63 -3.15 -7.59 -14.86
C LEU A 63 -4.58 -7.35 -14.37
N HIS A 64 -5.57 -7.74 -15.17
CA HIS A 64 -6.98 -7.66 -14.83
C HIS A 64 -7.31 -8.41 -13.54
N THR A 65 -6.95 -9.69 -13.42
CA THR A 65 -7.21 -10.47 -12.20
C THR A 65 -6.48 -9.90 -11.00
N ILE A 66 -5.24 -9.44 -11.16
CA ILE A 66 -4.49 -8.80 -10.07
C ILE A 66 -5.23 -7.57 -9.57
N PHE A 67 -5.74 -6.71 -10.46
CA PHE A 67 -6.42 -5.49 -10.06
C PHE A 67 -7.81 -5.74 -9.48
N LYS A 68 -8.55 -6.71 -10.03
CA LYS A 68 -9.81 -7.13 -9.43
C LYS A 68 -9.57 -7.61 -7.99
N ASN A 69 -8.61 -8.51 -7.79
CA ASN A 69 -8.27 -9.03 -6.47
C ASN A 69 -7.74 -7.94 -5.53
N LEU A 70 -6.91 -7.03 -6.03
CA LEU A 70 -6.42 -5.87 -5.29
C LEU A 70 -7.59 -5.00 -4.82
N THR A 71 -8.53 -4.70 -5.72
CA THR A 71 -9.72 -3.88 -5.40
C THR A 71 -10.57 -4.53 -4.32
N GLU A 72 -10.84 -5.84 -4.43
CA GLU A 72 -11.57 -6.60 -3.40
C GLU A 72 -10.84 -6.60 -2.05
N LYS A 73 -9.51 -6.77 -2.07
CA LYS A 73 -8.68 -6.79 -0.85
C LYS A 73 -8.60 -5.42 -0.19
N LEU A 74 -8.50 -4.37 -0.98
CA LEU A 74 -8.50 -2.98 -0.53
C LEU A 74 -9.84 -2.60 0.10
N ALA A 75 -10.96 -3.05 -0.48
CA ALA A 75 -12.30 -2.78 0.02
C ALA A 75 -12.56 -3.39 1.42
N ILE A 76 -12.00 -4.56 1.72
CA ILE A 76 -12.15 -5.23 3.04
C ILE A 76 -11.10 -4.80 4.07
N MET A 77 -10.18 -3.91 3.66
CA MET A 77 -9.03 -3.51 4.46
C MET A 77 -9.48 -2.60 5.60
N ARG A 78 -9.26 -3.08 6.82
CA ARG A 78 -9.71 -2.42 8.04
C ARG A 78 -8.66 -2.47 9.11
N TYR A 79 -8.46 -1.32 9.76
CA TYR A 79 -7.75 -1.22 11.01
C TYR A 79 -8.71 -1.57 12.16
N ARG A 80 -8.19 -2.26 13.16
CA ARG A 80 -8.93 -2.68 14.35
C ARG A 80 -8.17 -2.25 15.58
N GLU A 81 -8.84 -1.51 16.44
CA GLU A 81 -8.33 -1.09 17.73
C GLU A 81 -9.26 -1.60 18.82
N GLN A 82 -8.68 -2.16 19.88
CA GLN A 82 -9.42 -2.61 21.04
C GLN A 82 -8.75 -2.05 22.30
N THR A 83 -9.54 -1.40 23.13
CA THR A 83 -9.15 -0.97 24.48
C THR A 83 -9.90 -1.80 25.52
N SER A 84 -9.73 -1.50 26.81
CA SER A 84 -10.54 -2.11 27.86
C SER A 84 -12.04 -1.82 27.71
N ASN A 85 -12.40 -0.68 27.11
CA ASN A 85 -13.77 -0.17 27.09
C ASN A 85 -14.30 0.14 25.67
N SER A 86 -13.53 -0.13 24.61
CA SER A 86 -13.94 0.17 23.23
C SER A 86 -13.42 -0.85 22.23
N TYR A 87 -14.17 -1.00 21.14
CA TYR A 87 -13.76 -1.75 19.96
C TYR A 87 -14.09 -0.92 18.72
N THR A 88 -13.07 -0.58 17.96
CA THR A 88 -13.17 0.34 16.82
C THR A 88 -12.69 -0.34 15.55
N ILE A 89 -13.50 -0.27 14.50
CA ILE A 89 -13.16 -0.71 13.14
C ILE A 89 -13.12 0.54 12.25
N MET A 90 -12.01 0.75 11.56
CA MET A 90 -11.86 1.85 10.60
C MET A 90 -11.49 1.29 9.23
N MET A 91 -12.22 1.71 8.21
CA MET A 91 -11.88 1.41 6.82
C MET A 91 -10.76 2.33 6.36
N LEU A 92 -9.82 1.79 5.60
CA LEU A 92 -8.66 2.54 5.14
C LEU A 92 -9.00 3.53 4.03
N PHE A 93 -9.91 3.10 3.19
CA PHE A 93 -10.27 3.77 1.98
C PHE A 93 -11.78 3.76 1.91
N GLN A 94 -12.33 4.85 1.42
CA GLN A 94 -13.77 5.07 1.34
C GLN A 94 -14.33 4.85 -0.06
N TYR A 95 -13.47 4.87 -1.09
CA TYR A 95 -13.87 4.69 -2.47
C TYR A 95 -12.77 4.01 -3.27
N PHE A 96 -13.20 3.10 -4.15
CA PHE A 96 -12.36 2.48 -5.16
C PHE A 96 -13.15 2.23 -6.42
N GLU A 97 -12.54 2.49 -7.56
CA GLU A 97 -13.10 2.14 -8.85
C GLU A 97 -11.98 1.69 -9.78
N ALA A 98 -12.09 0.46 -10.26
CA ALA A 98 -11.25 -0.03 -11.34
C ALA A 98 -12.08 -0.04 -12.62
N LYS A 99 -11.63 0.70 -13.64
CA LYS A 99 -12.21 0.70 -14.99
C LYS A 99 -11.19 0.13 -15.96
N TRP A 100 -11.65 -0.62 -16.94
CA TRP A 100 -10.83 -1.15 -18.03
C TRP A 100 -11.65 -1.25 -19.31
N THR A 101 -10.96 -1.21 -20.45
CA THR A 101 -11.55 -1.52 -21.75
C THR A 101 -11.66 -3.04 -21.96
N ASP A 102 -12.54 -3.47 -22.86
CA ASP A 102 -12.73 -4.91 -23.15
C ASP A 102 -11.43 -5.61 -23.61
N ASP A 103 -10.56 -4.88 -24.31
CA ASP A 103 -9.26 -5.34 -24.78
C ASP A 103 -8.12 -5.13 -23.76
N LEU A 104 -8.43 -4.60 -22.57
CA LEU A 104 -7.50 -4.24 -21.49
C LEU A 104 -6.37 -3.29 -21.93
N SER A 105 -6.54 -2.58 -23.05
CA SER A 105 -5.56 -1.60 -23.53
C SER A 105 -5.41 -0.45 -22.53
N ASP A 106 -6.54 0.08 -22.04
CA ASP A 106 -6.61 1.12 -21.03
C ASP A 106 -7.22 0.58 -19.72
N MET A 107 -6.70 1.11 -18.62
CA MET A 107 -7.13 0.75 -17.29
C MET A 107 -6.82 1.85 -16.29
N THR A 108 -7.80 2.18 -15.45
CA THR A 108 -7.67 3.19 -14.41
C THR A 108 -8.08 2.62 -13.06
N LEU A 109 -7.36 3.02 -12.01
CA LEU A 109 -7.76 2.78 -10.63
C LEU A 109 -7.95 4.12 -9.94
N GLU A 110 -9.15 4.41 -9.51
CA GLU A 110 -9.45 5.50 -8.59
C GLU A 110 -9.44 5.00 -7.15
N VAL A 111 -8.78 5.73 -6.26
CA VAL A 111 -8.67 5.39 -4.85
C VAL A 111 -8.86 6.63 -3.99
N GLN A 112 -9.66 6.54 -2.94
CA GLN A 112 -9.81 7.60 -1.95
C GLN A 112 -9.54 7.09 -0.53
N VAL A 113 -8.53 7.68 0.12
CA VAL A 113 -8.21 7.41 1.53
C VAL A 113 -9.34 7.96 2.41
N SER A 114 -9.73 7.21 3.45
CA SER A 114 -10.75 7.66 4.38
C SER A 114 -10.22 8.76 5.30
N GLU A 115 -11.08 9.69 5.73
CA GLU A 115 -10.70 10.75 6.69
C GLU A 115 -10.12 10.20 7.99
N ARG A 116 -10.65 9.05 8.45
CA ARG A 116 -10.16 8.37 9.66
C ARG A 116 -8.78 7.76 9.48
N PHE A 117 -8.38 7.46 8.25
CA PHE A 117 -7.09 6.85 7.94
C PHE A 117 -6.04 7.85 7.43
N ASP A 118 -6.44 9.09 7.15
CA ASP A 118 -5.56 10.19 6.74
C ASP A 118 -4.29 10.30 7.62
N TYR A 119 -4.41 10.05 8.92
CA TYR A 119 -3.25 10.12 9.82
C TYR A 119 -2.15 9.08 9.52
N ILE A 120 -2.52 7.92 8.98
CA ILE A 120 -1.59 6.82 8.72
C ILE A 120 -0.64 7.14 7.58
N ILE A 121 -1.07 8.00 6.64
CA ILE A 121 -0.29 8.32 5.45
C ILE A 121 0.18 9.78 5.50
N ASN A 122 -0.66 10.71 5.97
CA ASN A 122 -0.44 12.15 5.86
C ASN A 122 -0.11 12.85 7.20
N LYS A 123 -0.42 12.26 8.37
CA LYS A 123 -0.12 12.88 9.69
C LYS A 123 0.86 12.02 10.49
N LEU A 124 2.04 11.85 9.92
CA LEU A 124 3.09 11.00 10.46
C LEU A 124 3.79 11.68 11.65
N ASN A 125 3.48 11.24 12.87
CA ASN A 125 4.17 11.57 14.11
C ASN A 125 5.52 10.79 14.21
N ALA A 126 6.08 10.58 15.41
CA ALA A 126 7.35 9.87 15.59
C ALA A 126 7.31 8.36 15.25
N GLU A 127 6.12 7.75 15.15
CA GLU A 127 5.94 6.30 14.97
C GLU A 127 5.66 5.93 13.51
N PHE A 128 6.71 5.96 12.68
CA PHE A 128 6.58 5.65 11.25
C PHE A 128 7.62 4.63 10.77
N THR A 129 7.24 3.92 9.71
CA THR A 129 8.14 3.10 8.91
C THR A 129 8.48 3.84 7.62
N GLN A 130 9.75 3.82 7.20
CA GLN A 130 10.20 4.43 5.94
C GLN A 130 11.18 3.57 5.16
N PHE A 131 11.04 3.57 3.83
CA PHE A 131 11.97 2.90 2.91
C PHE A 131 11.80 3.40 1.47
N GLU A 132 12.77 3.11 0.61
CA GLU A 132 12.64 3.35 -0.83
C GLU A 132 11.71 2.31 -1.46
N LEU A 133 10.73 2.76 -2.25
CA LEU A 133 9.77 1.88 -2.91
C LEU A 133 10.48 0.83 -3.77
N ALA A 134 11.54 1.21 -4.48
CA ALA A 134 12.34 0.32 -5.32
C ALA A 134 12.98 -0.85 -4.53
N GLN A 135 13.36 -0.64 -3.27
CA GLN A 135 13.88 -1.72 -2.43
C GLN A 135 12.78 -2.75 -2.15
N PHE A 136 11.56 -2.28 -1.89
CA PHE A 136 10.43 -3.14 -1.59
C PHE A 136 9.93 -3.91 -2.82
N THR A 137 9.78 -3.23 -3.96
CA THR A 137 9.21 -3.83 -5.18
C THR A 137 10.13 -4.88 -5.82
N ASN A 138 11.45 -4.78 -5.61
CA ASN A 138 12.43 -5.78 -6.04
C ASN A 138 12.43 -7.08 -5.22
N ILE A 139 11.82 -7.09 -4.03
CA ILE A 139 11.69 -8.31 -3.22
C ILE A 139 10.56 -9.15 -3.81
N ARG A 140 10.84 -10.42 -4.14
CA ARG A 140 9.85 -11.34 -4.74
C ARG A 140 9.01 -12.10 -3.72
N SER A 141 9.58 -12.44 -2.57
CA SER A 141 8.91 -13.25 -1.55
C SER A 141 8.06 -12.35 -0.63
N THR A 142 6.80 -12.71 -0.44
CA THR A 142 5.90 -12.03 0.51
C THR A 142 6.42 -12.13 1.94
N TYR A 143 7.01 -13.27 2.33
CA TYR A 143 7.68 -13.41 3.63
C TYR A 143 8.87 -12.46 3.79
N ALA A 144 9.68 -12.32 2.74
CA ALA A 144 10.82 -11.40 2.77
C ALA A 144 10.37 -9.94 2.80
N LYS A 145 9.25 -9.58 2.14
CA LYS A 145 8.63 -8.25 2.23
C LYS A 145 8.14 -7.94 3.64
N GLU A 146 7.49 -8.90 4.32
CA GLU A 146 7.08 -8.74 5.71
C GLU A 146 8.29 -8.51 6.63
N MET A 147 9.32 -9.36 6.51
CA MET A 147 10.57 -9.20 7.27
C MET A 147 11.23 -7.84 6.99
N PHE A 148 11.25 -7.41 5.72
CA PHE A 148 11.79 -6.11 5.34
C PHE A 148 11.04 -4.97 6.03
N LYS A 149 9.70 -4.95 6.02
CA LYS A 149 8.91 -3.92 6.73
C LYS A 149 9.21 -3.90 8.22
N PHE A 150 9.27 -5.07 8.86
CA PHE A 150 9.63 -5.18 10.28
C PHE A 150 11.01 -4.58 10.55
N LEU A 151 12.02 -4.93 9.76
CA LEU A 151 13.37 -4.36 9.92
C LEU A 151 13.40 -2.84 9.73
N LYS A 152 12.61 -2.31 8.77
CA LYS A 152 12.52 -0.87 8.52
C LYS A 152 11.83 -0.12 9.65
N GLN A 153 10.82 -0.70 10.29
CA GLN A 153 10.14 -0.11 11.45
C GLN A 153 11.11 0.14 12.62
N TRP A 154 12.02 -0.80 12.88
CA TRP A 154 12.95 -0.72 14.01
C TRP A 154 14.28 -0.01 13.70
N ARG A 155 14.43 0.54 12.48
CA ARG A 155 15.69 1.13 11.99
C ARG A 155 16.20 2.29 12.87
N THR A 156 15.31 3.09 13.44
CA THR A 156 15.65 4.30 14.21
C THR A 156 15.64 4.09 15.72
N ILE A 157 15.18 2.93 16.20
CA ILE A 157 15.01 2.65 17.64
C ILE A 157 16.30 2.07 18.25
N GLY A 158 17.13 1.41 17.44
CA GLY A 158 18.39 0.82 17.90
C GLY A 158 19.48 1.87 18.23
N LYS A 159 20.17 1.70 19.35
CA LYS A 159 21.41 2.44 19.66
C LYS A 159 22.61 1.66 19.10
N LYS A 160 23.43 2.31 18.27
CA LYS A 160 24.74 1.76 17.90
C LYS A 160 25.65 1.80 19.13
N ARG A 161 26.01 0.63 19.68
CA ARG A 161 27.18 0.56 20.58
C ARG A 161 28.41 0.78 19.71
N ILE A 162 29.11 1.89 19.95
CA ILE A 162 30.45 2.16 19.42
C ILE A 162 31.44 1.49 20.36
#